data_AF-A0A7W8DLQ9-F1
#
_entry.id   AF-A0A7W8DLQ9-F1
#
_cell.length_a   1.000
_cell.length_b   1.000
_cell.length_c   1.000
_cell.angle_alpha   90.00
_cell.angle_beta   90.00
_cell.angle_gamma   90.00
#
_symmetry.space_group_name_H-M   'P 1'
#
loop_
_entity.id
_entity.type
_entity.pdbx_description
1 polymer ?
#
loop_
_entity_poly.entity_id
_entity_poly.type
_entity_poly.pdbx_seq_one_letter_code
_entity_poly.pdbx_strand_id
1 'polypeptide(L)'
;MKTSPLPLVAALALSACGKSEAPKTAAPAPAAKPAVSEAQLQSEISSALTPEPAKATGDEALKAEADEIISRHPGKTATELLNTPEVKDKLAAAMKKLAVDPVLMKRVNSTVELAAQVKGLEGAAKLDLDMKGYDRSRTSRMLQSVLSEQPGRIVDFLVSEIGEATPDISYGGLDRAPNGVAIVPNTLPAASTAPPSDPE
;
A
#
# COMPACT_ATOMS: atom_id res chain seq x y z
N MET A 1 -35.56 -58.75 -8.39
CA MET A 1 -34.74 -59.75 -7.68
C MET A 1 -33.70 -58.97 -6.85
N LYS A 2 -33.89 -58.81 -5.53
CA LYS A 2 -33.24 -59.58 -4.43
C LYS A 2 -31.71 -59.41 -4.44
N THR A 3 -30.97 -58.98 -3.41
CA THR A 3 -31.15 -58.93 -1.94
C THR A 3 -30.09 -58.02 -1.28
N SER A 4 -30.41 -57.38 -0.14
CA SER A 4 -29.47 -56.86 0.89
C SER A 4 -28.95 -57.99 1.81
N PRO A 5 -28.01 -57.77 2.78
CA PRO A 5 -28.37 -57.16 4.09
C PRO A 5 -27.28 -56.32 4.83
N LEU A 6 -27.77 -55.58 5.85
CA LEU A 6 -27.13 -54.88 6.98
C LEU A 6 -26.60 -55.86 8.08
N PRO A 7 -25.76 -55.42 9.05
CA PRO A 7 -26.23 -55.01 10.41
C PRO A 7 -25.48 -53.78 11.00
N LEU A 8 -26.12 -52.86 11.77
CA LEU A 8 -26.53 -52.88 13.21
C LEU A 8 -25.33 -52.68 14.17
N VAL A 9 -25.28 -51.65 15.03
CA VAL A 9 -25.66 -51.61 16.48
C VAL A 9 -24.93 -50.37 17.07
N ALA A 10 -25.34 -49.60 18.08
CA ALA A 10 -26.60 -49.24 18.74
C ALA A 10 -26.22 -48.12 19.75
N ALA A 11 -27.15 -47.20 20.02
CA ALA A 11 -27.09 -46.27 21.14
C ALA A 11 -27.33 -47.02 22.47
N LEU A 12 -26.94 -46.42 23.62
CA LEU A 12 -27.76 -46.36 24.83
C LEU A 12 -27.14 -45.46 25.91
N ALA A 13 -28.00 -44.58 26.43
CA ALA A 13 -27.82 -43.71 27.59
C ALA A 13 -27.72 -44.50 28.92
N LEU A 14 -27.32 -43.83 30.01
CA LEU A 14 -27.95 -43.95 31.34
C LEU A 14 -27.29 -42.99 32.36
N SER A 15 -28.05 -41.99 32.81
CA SER A 15 -27.97 -41.44 34.17
C SER A 15 -28.76 -42.38 35.09
N ALA A 16 -28.25 -42.69 36.30
CA ALA A 16 -29.05 -42.90 37.51
C ALA A 16 -28.18 -43.21 38.75
N CYS A 17 -28.59 -42.64 39.88
CA CYS A 17 -28.03 -42.72 41.23
C CYS A 17 -27.84 -44.14 41.78
N GLY A 18 -26.73 -44.34 42.50
CA GLY A 18 -26.53 -45.43 43.46
C GLY A 18 -25.98 -44.86 44.78
N LYS A 19 -26.51 -45.36 45.91
CA LYS A 19 -26.51 -44.79 47.26
C LYS A 19 -25.61 -45.62 48.20
N SER A 20 -24.78 -44.94 49.04
CA SER A 20 -24.03 -45.37 50.26
C SER A 20 -23.09 -46.61 50.12
N GLU A 21 -21.93 -46.80 50.76
CA GLU A 21 -21.34 -46.38 52.05
C GLU A 21 -19.80 -46.66 52.05
N ALA A 22 -19.07 -46.14 53.04
CA ALA A 22 -17.59 -46.09 53.16
C ALA A 22 -16.87 -47.43 53.52
N PRO A 23 -15.51 -47.49 53.49
CA PRO A 23 -14.76 -47.21 54.72
C PRO A 23 -13.41 -46.44 54.56
N LYS A 24 -12.97 -45.88 55.70
CA LYS A 24 -11.81 -45.01 56.02
C LYS A 24 -10.43 -45.50 55.53
N THR A 25 -9.54 -44.55 55.20
CA THR A 25 -8.20 -44.31 55.83
C THR A 25 -7.61 -42.97 55.33
N ALA A 26 -6.80 -42.33 56.18
CA ALA A 26 -6.51 -40.89 56.28
C ALA A 26 -5.43 -40.30 55.34
N ALA A 27 -5.56 -38.97 55.09
CA ALA A 27 -4.58 -37.85 54.88
C ALA A 27 -3.19 -38.12 54.23
N PRO A 28 -2.62 -37.19 53.39
CA PRO A 28 -2.60 -35.72 53.61
C PRO A 28 -2.88 -34.85 52.37
N ALA A 29 -3.24 -33.58 52.62
CA ALA A 29 -3.47 -32.55 51.61
C ALA A 29 -2.17 -31.92 51.09
N PRO A 30 -2.08 -31.60 49.78
CA PRO A 30 -1.16 -30.58 49.28
C PRO A 30 -1.91 -29.37 48.69
N ALA A 31 -1.58 -28.20 49.23
CA ALA A 31 -1.59 -26.84 48.69
C ALA A 31 -2.67 -26.44 47.66
N ALA A 32 -3.61 -25.61 48.13
CA ALA A 32 -4.44 -24.77 47.27
C ALA A 32 -3.55 -23.81 46.45
N LYS A 33 -3.83 -23.71 45.16
CA LYS A 33 -3.28 -22.68 44.26
C LYS A 33 -3.62 -21.29 44.82
N PRO A 34 -2.73 -20.29 44.74
CA PRO A 34 -3.05 -18.94 45.19
C PRO A 34 -4.24 -18.41 44.40
N ALA A 35 -5.30 -18.03 45.12
CA ALA A 35 -6.44 -17.35 44.55
C ALA A 35 -5.97 -15.98 44.04
N VAL A 36 -6.05 -15.77 42.72
CA VAL A 36 -5.82 -14.46 42.12
C VAL A 36 -6.84 -13.51 42.74
N SER A 37 -6.35 -12.47 43.41
CA SER A 37 -7.22 -11.50 44.07
C SER A 37 -7.92 -10.63 43.03
N GLU A 38 -9.16 -10.22 43.29
CA GLU A 38 -9.90 -9.29 42.42
C GLU A 38 -9.10 -8.01 42.13
N ALA A 39 -8.30 -7.55 43.08
CA ALA A 39 -7.39 -6.42 42.89
C ALA A 39 -6.32 -6.65 41.82
N GLN A 40 -5.82 -7.88 41.67
CA GLN A 40 -4.89 -8.23 40.59
C GLN A 40 -5.60 -8.27 39.23
N LEU A 41 -6.81 -8.85 39.18
CA LEU A 41 -7.62 -8.84 37.95
C LEU A 41 -7.97 -7.41 37.53
N GLN A 42 -8.34 -6.55 38.48
CA GLN A 42 -8.73 -5.17 38.21
C GLN A 42 -7.52 -4.30 37.80
N SER A 43 -6.33 -4.59 38.32
CA SER A 43 -5.06 -3.99 37.89
C SER A 43 -4.71 -4.40 36.46
N GLU A 44 -4.81 -5.68 36.12
CA GLU A 44 -4.53 -6.18 34.76
C GLU A 44 -5.55 -5.66 33.74
N ILE A 45 -6.84 -5.60 34.11
CA ILE A 45 -7.89 -5.02 33.26
C ILE A 45 -7.66 -3.53 33.06
N SER A 46 -7.28 -2.79 34.11
CA SER A 46 -6.97 -1.36 33.98
C SER A 46 -5.75 -1.11 33.09
N SER A 47 -4.72 -1.97 33.21
CA SER A 47 -3.53 -1.92 32.35
C SER A 47 -3.87 -2.23 30.89
N ALA A 48 -4.72 -3.21 30.62
CA ALA A 48 -5.17 -3.58 29.27
C ALA A 48 -6.14 -2.55 28.64
N LEU A 49 -6.85 -1.78 29.47
CA LEU A 49 -7.78 -0.72 29.04
C LEU A 49 -7.13 0.66 28.98
N THR A 50 -5.87 0.80 29.40
CA THR A 50 -5.13 2.03 29.19
C THR A 50 -4.66 2.02 27.73
N PRO A 51 -5.13 2.91 26.85
CA PRO A 51 -4.62 2.96 25.49
C PRO A 51 -3.13 3.31 25.56
N GLU A 52 -2.28 2.37 25.15
CA GLU A 52 -0.88 2.66 24.86
C GLU A 52 -0.86 3.84 23.87
N PRO A 53 -0.03 4.88 24.08
CA PRO A 53 0.11 5.92 23.07
C PRO A 53 0.52 5.24 21.77
N ALA A 54 -0.37 5.26 20.78
CA ALA A 54 -0.12 4.64 19.49
C ALA A 54 1.18 5.24 18.94
N LYS A 55 2.23 4.43 18.87
CA LYS A 55 3.40 4.80 18.07
C LYS A 55 2.88 5.02 16.66
N ALA A 56 3.04 6.24 16.16
CA ALA A 56 2.71 6.58 14.79
C ALA A 56 3.26 5.48 13.88
N THR A 57 2.37 4.86 13.12
CA THR A 57 2.77 3.87 12.12
C THR A 57 3.75 4.54 11.15
N GLY A 58 4.60 3.76 10.48
CA GLY A 58 5.59 4.32 9.55
C GLY A 58 4.98 5.27 8.51
N ASP A 59 3.72 5.03 8.12
CA ASP A 59 2.98 5.87 7.18
C ASP A 59 2.48 7.18 7.80
N GLU A 60 2.01 7.15 9.05
CA GLU A 60 1.63 8.37 9.78
C GLU A 60 2.84 9.26 10.04
N ALA A 61 4.00 8.67 10.35
CA ALA A 61 5.25 9.41 10.52
C ALA A 61 5.69 10.08 9.20
N LEU A 62 5.67 9.34 8.09
CA LEU A 62 5.99 9.89 6.76
C LEU A 62 5.00 10.99 6.35
N LYS A 63 3.70 10.82 6.67
CA LYS A 63 2.69 11.84 6.42
C LYS A 63 2.95 13.10 7.24
N ALA A 64 3.26 12.96 8.52
CA ALA A 64 3.59 14.07 9.39
C ALA A 64 4.83 14.83 8.87
N GLU A 65 5.88 14.10 8.46
CA GLU A 65 7.08 14.69 7.87
C GLU A 65 6.77 15.43 6.56
N ALA A 66 6.00 14.82 5.65
CA ALA A 66 5.56 15.47 4.42
C ALA A 66 4.75 16.75 4.67
N ASP A 67 3.79 16.70 5.60
CA ASP A 67 2.95 17.84 5.94
C ASP A 67 3.75 18.95 6.64
N GLU A 68 4.79 18.59 7.40
CA GLU A 68 5.73 19.53 7.99
C GLU A 68 6.56 20.24 6.91
N ILE A 69 7.13 19.49 5.96
CA ILE A 69 7.90 20.05 4.83
C ILE A 69 7.05 21.04 4.02
N ILE A 70 5.80 20.68 3.71
CA ILE A 70 4.85 21.58 3.03
C ILE A 70 4.64 22.86 3.85
N SER A 71 4.53 22.74 5.17
CA SER A 71 4.29 23.88 6.06
C SER A 71 5.52 24.78 6.23
N ARG A 72 6.74 24.22 6.20
CA ARG A 72 8.01 24.98 6.22
C ARG A 72 8.27 25.73 4.91
N HIS A 73 7.59 25.36 3.83
CA HIS A 73 7.78 25.91 2.49
C HIS A 73 6.46 26.43 1.89
N PRO A 74 5.83 27.46 2.49
CA PRO A 74 4.58 28.01 2.00
C PRO A 74 4.75 28.58 0.59
N GLY A 75 3.76 28.31 -0.28
CA GLY A 75 3.73 28.81 -1.65
C GLY A 75 4.61 28.06 -2.65
N LYS A 76 5.39 27.06 -2.21
CA LYS A 76 6.12 26.19 -3.14
C LYS A 76 5.22 25.14 -3.76
N THR A 77 5.42 24.92 -5.05
CA THR A 77 4.83 23.83 -5.83
C THR A 77 5.46 22.48 -5.46
N ALA A 78 4.78 21.39 -5.80
CA ALA A 78 5.31 20.03 -5.63
C ALA A 78 6.69 19.85 -6.27
N THR A 79 6.91 20.40 -7.48
CA THR A 79 8.21 20.35 -8.15
C THR A 79 9.30 21.08 -7.36
N GLU A 80 9.00 22.25 -6.81
CA GLU A 80 9.96 22.99 -6.00
C GLU A 80 10.28 22.29 -4.68
N LEU A 81 9.30 21.59 -4.09
CA LEU A 81 9.49 20.77 -2.90
C LEU A 81 10.37 19.54 -3.17
N LEU A 82 10.23 18.88 -4.32
CA LEU A 82 11.14 17.78 -4.72
C LEU A 82 12.59 18.24 -4.89
N ASN A 83 12.82 19.54 -5.09
CA ASN A 83 14.14 20.13 -5.28
C ASN A 83 14.72 20.75 -3.99
N THR A 84 14.03 20.68 -2.85
CA THR A 84 14.63 21.09 -1.57
C THR A 84 15.70 20.08 -1.15
N PRO A 85 16.77 20.50 -0.44
CA PRO A 85 17.85 19.59 -0.06
C PRO A 85 17.36 18.35 0.71
N GLU A 86 16.43 18.53 1.64
CA GLU A 86 15.86 17.46 2.47
C GLU A 86 15.08 16.40 1.67
N VAL A 87 14.46 16.77 0.54
CA VAL A 87 13.70 15.83 -0.31
C VAL A 87 14.54 15.31 -1.48
N LYS A 88 15.35 16.19 -2.08
CA LYS A 88 16.14 15.89 -3.29
C LYS A 88 17.11 14.74 -3.07
N ASP A 89 17.79 14.70 -1.93
CA ASP A 89 18.77 13.65 -1.63
C ASP A 89 18.08 12.28 -1.46
N LYS A 90 16.92 12.27 -0.80
CA LYS A 90 16.07 11.07 -0.65
C LYS A 90 15.52 10.60 -1.98
N LEU A 91 15.07 11.53 -2.83
CA LEU A 91 14.65 11.22 -4.21
C LEU A 91 15.79 10.60 -5.00
N ALA A 92 16.98 11.21 -5.00
CA ALA A 92 18.14 10.69 -5.71
C ALA A 92 18.52 9.28 -5.22
N ALA A 93 18.50 9.05 -3.91
CA ALA A 93 18.75 7.73 -3.33
C ALA A 93 17.72 6.69 -3.78
N ALA A 94 16.43 7.05 -3.78
CA ALA A 94 15.36 6.16 -4.24
C ALA A 94 15.45 5.88 -5.75
N MET A 95 15.75 6.89 -6.56
CA MET A 95 15.95 6.74 -8.02
C MET A 95 17.14 5.86 -8.34
N LYS A 96 18.24 5.96 -7.57
CA LYS A 96 19.40 5.06 -7.73
C LYS A 96 19.03 3.59 -7.45
N LYS A 97 18.19 3.33 -6.43
CA LYS A 97 17.68 1.98 -6.14
C LYS A 97 16.72 1.50 -7.23
N LEU A 98 15.84 2.38 -7.71
CA LEU A 98 14.89 2.06 -8.78
C LEU A 98 15.59 1.70 -10.09
N ALA A 99 16.66 2.43 -10.45
CA ALA A 99 17.41 2.21 -11.69
C ALA A 99 18.05 0.82 -11.80
N VAL A 100 18.30 0.16 -10.66
CA VAL A 100 18.86 -1.20 -10.62
C VAL A 100 17.82 -2.29 -10.34
N ASP A 101 16.55 -1.92 -10.21
CA ASP A 101 15.43 -2.85 -10.00
C ASP A 101 14.65 -3.04 -11.31
N PRO A 102 14.94 -4.10 -12.09
CA PRO A 102 14.27 -4.34 -13.36
C PRO A 102 12.78 -4.67 -13.20
N VAL A 103 12.35 -5.19 -12.04
CA VAL A 103 10.95 -5.57 -11.80
C VAL A 103 10.11 -4.31 -11.63
N LEU A 104 10.58 -3.36 -10.82
CA LEU A 104 9.91 -2.09 -10.60
C LEU A 104 9.93 -1.21 -11.86
N MET A 105 11.05 -1.16 -12.59
CA MET A 105 11.12 -0.46 -13.88
C MET A 105 10.14 -1.04 -14.90
N LYS A 106 10.07 -2.37 -15.00
CA LYS A 106 9.10 -3.04 -15.88
C LYS A 106 7.66 -2.69 -15.49
N ARG A 107 7.35 -2.63 -14.20
CA ARG A 107 6.00 -2.30 -13.73
C ARG A 107 5.55 -0.92 -14.20
N VAL A 108 6.38 0.11 -14.02
CA VAL A 108 6.05 1.47 -14.52
C VAL A 108 5.89 1.47 -16.04
N ASN A 109 6.84 0.88 -16.76
CA ASN A 109 6.80 0.84 -18.22
C ASN A 109 5.54 0.13 -18.74
N SER A 110 5.19 -1.04 -18.19
CA SER A 110 3.98 -1.77 -18.57
C SER A 110 2.70 -0.99 -18.24
N THR A 111 2.67 -0.22 -17.15
CA THR A 111 1.52 0.66 -16.85
C THR A 111 1.41 1.81 -17.87
N VAL A 112 2.54 2.41 -18.28
CA VAL A 112 2.56 3.44 -19.34
C VAL A 112 2.13 2.86 -20.68
N GLU A 113 2.64 1.69 -21.05
CA GLU A 113 2.26 0.99 -22.29
C GLU A 113 0.76 0.66 -22.32
N LEU A 114 0.22 0.15 -21.20
CA LEU A 114 -1.22 -0.12 -21.10
C LEU A 114 -2.05 1.16 -21.25
N ALA A 115 -1.68 2.24 -20.56
CA ALA A 115 -2.37 3.52 -20.68
C ALA A 115 -2.27 4.10 -22.11
N ALA A 116 -1.13 3.91 -22.78
CA ALA A 116 -0.94 4.30 -24.18
C ALA A 116 -1.86 3.50 -25.13
N GLN A 117 -1.94 2.19 -24.95
CA GLN A 117 -2.82 1.32 -25.73
C GLN A 117 -4.29 1.72 -25.54
N VAL A 118 -4.71 1.99 -24.31
CA VAL A 118 -6.08 2.42 -23.99
C VAL A 118 -6.37 3.81 -24.58
N LYS A 119 -5.37 4.69 -24.66
CA LYS A 119 -5.46 6.00 -25.34
C LYS A 119 -5.43 5.87 -26.88
N GLY A 120 -5.12 4.71 -27.44
CA GLY A 120 -5.01 4.48 -28.88
C GLY A 120 -3.70 4.97 -29.49
N LEU A 121 -2.63 5.10 -28.70
CA LEU A 121 -1.30 5.42 -29.20
C LEU A 121 -0.63 4.17 -29.77
N GLU A 122 -0.06 4.29 -30.97
CA GLU A 122 0.76 3.25 -31.59
C GLU A 122 2.25 3.48 -31.31
N GLY A 123 2.97 2.41 -30.99
CA GLY A 123 4.42 2.47 -30.73
C GLY A 123 4.80 2.78 -29.28
N ALA A 124 6.07 3.13 -29.08
CA ALA A 124 6.60 3.42 -27.74
C ALA A 124 5.98 4.71 -27.17
N ALA A 125 5.64 4.70 -25.89
CA ALA A 125 5.08 5.84 -25.17
C ALA A 125 5.90 6.17 -23.93
N LYS A 126 5.76 7.39 -23.42
CA LYS A 126 6.38 7.84 -22.18
C LYS A 126 5.35 8.55 -21.30
N LEU A 127 5.58 8.47 -19.99
CA LEU A 127 4.88 9.28 -19.00
C LEU A 127 5.42 10.71 -19.04
N ASP A 128 4.52 11.68 -19.09
CA ASP A 128 4.80 13.09 -18.85
C ASP A 128 3.96 13.57 -17.65
N LEU A 129 4.62 13.89 -16.54
CA LEU A 129 4.00 14.28 -15.29
C LEU A 129 4.24 15.77 -15.01
N ASP A 130 3.16 16.57 -15.05
CA ASP A 130 3.17 17.97 -14.65
C ASP A 130 2.55 18.13 -13.26
N MET A 131 3.33 18.61 -12.30
CA MET A 131 2.89 18.73 -10.90
C MET A 131 2.45 20.14 -10.51
N LYS A 132 2.35 21.09 -11.45
CA LYS A 132 1.93 22.48 -11.16
C LYS A 132 0.56 22.58 -10.51
N GLY A 133 -0.35 21.67 -10.87
CA GLY A 133 -1.73 21.63 -10.36
C GLY A 133 -1.93 20.79 -9.10
N TYR A 134 -0.86 20.30 -8.45
CA TYR A 134 -1.01 19.43 -7.29
C TYR A 134 -1.60 20.20 -6.10
N ASP A 135 -2.68 19.65 -5.56
CA ASP A 135 -3.20 20.08 -4.25
C ASP A 135 -2.31 19.58 -3.11
N ARG A 136 -2.54 20.10 -1.91
CA ARG A 136 -1.79 19.75 -0.70
C ARG A 136 -1.79 18.24 -0.43
N SER A 137 -2.90 17.57 -0.67
CA SER A 137 -3.04 16.13 -0.40
C SER A 137 -2.20 15.30 -1.36
N ARG A 138 -2.20 15.64 -2.65
CA ARG A 138 -1.39 14.99 -3.69
C ARG A 138 0.09 15.29 -3.49
N THR A 139 0.44 16.54 -3.15
CA THR A 139 1.81 16.90 -2.75
C THR A 139 2.28 16.08 -1.55
N SER A 140 1.44 15.91 -0.52
CA SER A 140 1.77 15.10 0.66
C SER A 140 1.99 13.63 0.30
N ARG A 141 1.12 13.01 -0.52
CA ARG A 141 1.29 11.63 -1.00
C ARG A 141 2.59 11.45 -1.78
N MET A 142 2.89 12.39 -2.68
CA MET A 142 4.13 12.39 -3.45
C MET A 142 5.35 12.46 -2.53
N LEU A 143 5.36 13.40 -1.57
CA LEU A 143 6.45 13.52 -0.61
C LEU A 143 6.61 12.26 0.24
N GLN A 144 5.53 11.66 0.75
CA GLN A 144 5.59 10.40 1.48
C GLN A 144 6.27 9.29 0.67
N SER A 145 5.99 9.19 -0.63
CA SER A 145 6.62 8.20 -1.50
C SER A 145 8.14 8.41 -1.58
N VAL A 146 8.58 9.67 -1.68
CA VAL A 146 10.00 10.03 -1.79
C VAL A 146 10.73 9.91 -0.44
N LEU A 147 10.11 10.40 0.64
CA LEU A 147 10.67 10.42 1.99
C LEU A 147 10.92 9.02 2.54
N SER A 148 10.14 8.04 2.08
CA SER A 148 10.33 6.63 2.42
C SER A 148 11.66 6.04 1.90
N GLU A 149 12.28 6.67 0.89
CA GLU A 149 13.44 6.17 0.17
C GLU A 149 13.28 4.74 -0.41
N GLN A 150 12.04 4.26 -0.50
CA GLN A 150 11.68 2.96 -1.05
C GLN A 150 11.24 3.12 -2.51
N PRO A 151 11.95 2.52 -3.48
CA PRO A 151 11.61 2.67 -4.89
C PRO A 151 10.21 2.13 -5.20
N GLY A 152 9.75 1.09 -4.47
CA GLY A 152 8.41 0.53 -4.61
C GLY A 152 7.31 1.57 -4.36
N ARG A 153 7.45 2.42 -3.33
CA ARG A 153 6.45 3.45 -3.02
C ARG A 153 6.37 4.53 -4.09
N ILE A 154 7.50 4.88 -4.72
CA ILE A 154 7.50 5.82 -5.84
C ILE A 154 6.80 5.20 -7.05
N VAL A 155 7.06 3.93 -7.34
CA VAL A 155 6.35 3.20 -8.41
C VAL A 155 4.86 3.09 -8.11
N ASP A 156 4.47 2.77 -6.88
CA ASP A 156 3.05 2.70 -6.48
C ASP A 156 2.35 4.05 -6.64
N PHE A 157 3.03 5.14 -6.28
CA PHE A 157 2.54 6.49 -6.53
C PHE A 157 2.34 6.74 -8.04
N LEU A 158 3.34 6.49 -8.87
CA LEU A 158 3.25 6.71 -10.32
C LEU A 158 2.17 5.86 -10.99
N VAL A 159 2.06 4.58 -10.61
CA VAL A 159 1.03 3.66 -11.13
C VAL A 159 -0.37 4.16 -10.73
N SER A 160 -0.53 4.65 -9.51
CA SER A 160 -1.80 5.23 -9.05
C SER A 160 -2.15 6.50 -9.82
N GLU A 161 -1.18 7.40 -10.05
CA GLU A 161 -1.37 8.62 -10.84
C GLU A 161 -1.78 8.30 -12.29
N ILE A 162 -1.14 7.31 -12.92
CA ILE A 162 -1.52 6.87 -14.28
C ILE A 162 -2.90 6.24 -14.28
N GLY A 163 -3.22 5.40 -13.29
CA GLY A 163 -4.52 4.75 -13.16
C GLY A 163 -5.66 5.74 -12.99
N GLU A 164 -5.49 6.76 -12.13
CA GLU A 164 -6.45 7.85 -11.94
C GLU A 164 -6.65 8.65 -13.24
N ALA A 165 -5.58 8.87 -14.01
CA ALA A 165 -5.61 9.67 -15.24
C ALA A 165 -6.17 8.94 -16.47
N THR A 166 -6.06 7.61 -16.50
CA THR A 166 -6.34 6.80 -17.70
C THR A 166 -7.73 7.07 -18.28
N PRO A 167 -8.83 7.09 -17.48
CA PRO A 167 -10.16 7.35 -18.02
C PRO A 167 -10.30 8.73 -18.70
N ASP A 168 -9.65 9.75 -18.13
CA ASP A 168 -9.73 11.12 -18.62
C ASP A 168 -8.98 11.28 -19.96
N ILE A 169 -7.81 10.66 -20.08
CA ILE A 169 -6.99 10.77 -21.30
C ILE A 169 -7.42 9.84 -22.43
N SER A 170 -8.15 8.75 -22.12
CA SER A 170 -8.63 7.80 -23.13
C SER A 170 -10.06 8.09 -23.56
N TYR A 171 -11.01 8.10 -22.62
CA TYR A 171 -12.44 8.28 -22.91
C TYR A 171 -12.84 9.76 -22.88
N GLY A 172 -12.22 10.54 -21.99
CA GLY A 172 -12.40 11.99 -21.95
C GLY A 172 -11.68 12.71 -23.11
N GLY A 173 -10.77 12.03 -23.82
CA GLY A 173 -10.02 12.58 -24.94
C GLY A 173 -9.05 13.70 -24.54
N LEU A 174 -8.72 13.82 -23.25
CA LEU A 174 -7.82 14.86 -22.77
C LEU A 174 -6.37 14.56 -23.14
N ASP A 175 -5.64 15.57 -23.57
CA ASP A 175 -4.19 15.45 -23.76
C ASP A 175 -3.45 15.19 -22.44
N ARG A 176 -3.95 15.80 -21.36
CA ARG A 176 -3.47 15.69 -19.99
C ARG A 176 -4.65 15.63 -19.02
N ALA A 177 -4.60 14.70 -18.07
CA ALA A 177 -5.61 14.58 -17.02
C ALA A 177 -5.50 15.71 -15.98
N PRO A 178 -6.55 15.95 -15.16
CA PRO A 178 -6.54 16.98 -14.12
C PRO A 178 -5.44 16.79 -13.06
N ASN A 179 -5.00 15.56 -12.83
CA ASN A 179 -3.85 15.26 -11.98
C ASN A 179 -2.50 15.50 -12.66
N GLY A 180 -2.49 16.08 -13.86
CA GLY A 180 -1.28 16.47 -14.56
C GLY A 180 -0.55 15.32 -15.26
N VAL A 181 -1.13 14.12 -15.33
CA VAL A 181 -0.56 13.01 -16.10
C VAL A 181 -0.94 13.12 -17.58
N ALA A 182 0.05 12.96 -18.44
CA ALA A 182 -0.12 12.74 -19.86
C ALA A 182 0.68 11.51 -20.30
N ILE A 183 0.14 10.77 -21.26
CA ILE A 183 0.86 9.71 -21.97
C ILE A 183 1.09 10.21 -23.39
N VAL A 184 2.36 10.31 -23.78
CA VAL A 184 2.79 10.89 -25.06
C VAL A 184 3.68 9.92 -25.82
N PRO A 185 3.70 9.97 -27.17
CA PRO A 185 4.61 9.17 -27.96
C PRO A 185 6.06 9.38 -27.56
N ASN A 186 6.82 8.29 -27.49
CA ASN A 186 8.27 8.30 -27.32
C ASN A 186 8.95 8.40 -28.69
N THR A 187 8.56 9.41 -29.47
CA THR A 187 9.24 9.75 -30.73
C THR A 187 10.39 10.68 -30.40
N LEU A 188 11.61 10.30 -30.77
CA LEU A 188 12.64 11.31 -31.07
C LEU A 188 12.02 12.26 -32.11
N PRO A 189 12.20 13.59 -32.01
CA PRO A 189 11.61 14.52 -32.97
C PRO A 189 11.97 14.04 -34.37
N ALA A 190 10.94 13.83 -35.21
CA ALA A 190 11.11 13.41 -36.58
C ALA A 190 12.16 14.33 -37.23
N ALA A 191 13.28 13.75 -37.67
CA ALA A 191 14.22 14.47 -38.50
C ALA A 191 13.39 15.05 -39.65
N SER A 192 13.38 16.39 -39.75
CA SER A 192 12.71 17.10 -40.82
C SER A 192 13.33 16.62 -42.13
N THR A 193 12.68 15.68 -42.79
CA THR A 193 12.99 15.33 -44.17
C THR A 193 12.46 16.49 -45.00
N ALA A 194 13.28 17.54 -45.09
CA ALA A 194 13.17 18.49 -46.17
C ALA A 194 13.23 17.70 -47.49
N PRO A 195 12.37 18.00 -48.47
CA PRO A 195 12.41 17.34 -49.77
C PRO A 195 13.76 17.62 -50.44
N PRO A 196 14.32 16.68 -51.23
CA PRO A 196 15.54 16.94 -51.98
C PRO A 196 15.28 18.08 -52.95
N SER A 197 16.06 19.16 -52.84
CA SER A 197 16.16 20.17 -53.88
C SER A 197 16.70 19.50 -55.14
N ASP A 198 15.90 19.52 -56.21
CA ASP A 198 16.32 19.16 -57.57
C ASP A 198 17.54 20.01 -57.98
N PRO A 199 18.62 19.42 -58.52
CA PRO A 199 19.60 20.17 -59.28
C PRO A 199 19.16 20.29 -60.75
N GLU A 200 19.17 21.53 -61.25
CA GLU A 200 19.11 21.89 -62.68
C GLU A 200 20.18 21.18 -63.53
#